data_AF-A0A965ZC41-F1
#
_entry.id   AF-A0A965ZC41-F1
#
_cell.length_a   1.000
_cell.length_b   1.000
_cell.length_c   1.000
_cell.angle_alpha   90.00
_cell.angle_beta   90.00
_cell.angle_gamma   90.00
#
_symmetry.space_group_name_H-M   'P 1'
#
loop_
_entity.id
_entity.type
_entity.pdbx_description
1 polymer ?
#
loop_
_entity_poly.entity_id
_entity_poly.type
_entity_poly.pdbx_seq_one_letter_code
_entity_poly.pdbx_strand_id
1 'polypeptide(L)' 'MFVQLDAYPFKDFGYLNGTLIKVSDNPANDSLYVGLIAFDSQFETSINFHLKVTSGMMGQGIAILSNKSLMQKLLSSVR' A
#
# COMPACT_ATOMS: atom_id res chain seq x y z
N MET A 1 6.04 -2.29 1.99
CA MET A 1 4.60 -2.40 2.33
C MET A 1 4.06 -3.63 1.62
N PHE A 2 3.19 -4.38 2.29
CA PHE A 2 2.61 -5.60 1.74
C PHE A 2 1.17 -5.33 1.34
N VAL A 3 0.78 -5.71 0.12
CA VAL A 3 -0.58 -5.47 -0.41
C VAL A 3 -1.19 -6.79 -0.87
N GLN A 4 -2.39 -7.09 -0.40
CA GLN A 4 -3.23 -8.19 -0.84
C GLN A 4 -4.38 -7.61 -1.66
N LEU A 5 -4.59 -8.10 -2.89
CA LEU A 5 -5.73 -7.71 -3.71
C LEU A 5 -6.92 -8.62 -3.40
N ASP A 6 -8.13 -8.06 -3.30
CA ASP A 6 -9.33 -8.83 -2.94
C ASP A 6 -9.69 -9.86 -4.02
N ALA A 7 -9.34 -9.58 -5.29
CA ALA A 7 -9.53 -10.50 -6.41
C ALA A 7 -8.58 -11.72 -6.39
N TYR A 8 -7.54 -11.71 -5.55
CA TYR A 8 -6.52 -12.76 -5.48
C TYR A 8 -6.37 -13.28 -4.05
N PRO A 9 -6.90 -14.48 -3.75
CA PRO A 9 -6.79 -15.08 -2.42
C PRO A 9 -5.33 -15.18 -1.96
N PHE A 10 -5.02 -14.60 -0.81
CA PHE A 10 -3.65 -14.58 -0.28
C PHE A 10 -3.01 -15.98 -0.17
N LYS A 11 -3.80 -16.98 0.21
CA LYS A 11 -3.32 -18.37 0.37
C LYS A 11 -2.71 -18.95 -0.91
N ASP A 12 -3.19 -18.49 -2.07
CA ASP A 12 -2.84 -19.04 -3.37
C ASP A 12 -1.86 -18.14 -4.14
N PHE A 13 -1.88 -16.82 -3.86
CA PHE A 13 -1.14 -15.83 -4.65
C PHE A 13 -0.12 -15.00 -3.86
N GLY A 14 -0.11 -15.04 -2.53
CA GLY A 14 0.80 -14.24 -1.71
C GLY A 14 0.46 -12.75 -1.67
N TYR A 15 1.45 -11.91 -1.40
CA TYR A 15 1.30 -10.44 -1.36
C TYR A 15 2.18 -9.74 -2.39
N LEU A 16 1.78 -8.53 -2.79
CA LEU A 16 2.59 -7.61 -3.56
C LEU A 16 3.48 -6.77 -2.64
N ASN A 17 4.72 -6.59 -3.06
CA ASN A 17 5.65 -5.64 -2.43
C ASN A 17 5.55 -4.27 -3.09
N GLY A 18 5.39 -3.25 -2.27
CA GLY A 18 5.44 -1.88 -2.74
C GLY A 18 6.00 -0.91 -1.72
N THR A 19 6.33 0.26 -2.25
CA THR A 19 6.91 1.39 -1.52
C THR A 19 5.95 2.57 -1.58
N LEU A 20 5.67 3.18 -0.42
CA LEU A 20 4.88 4.41 -0.34
C LEU A 20 5.73 5.57 -0.86
N ILE A 21 5.36 6.13 -2.02
CA ILE A 21 6.13 7.20 -2.68
C ILE A 21 5.55 8.59 -2.44
N LYS A 22 4.27 8.68 -2.10
CA LYS A 22 3.61 9.96 -1.79
C LYS A 22 2.46 9.74 -0.81
N VAL A 23 2.20 10.73 0.02
CA VAL A 23 0.99 10.88 0.82
C VAL A 23 0.40 12.25 0.46
N SER A 24 -0.92 12.36 0.42
CA SER A 24 -1.58 13.66 0.21
C SER A 24 -1.21 14.63 1.33
N ASP A 25 -1.03 15.91 0.98
CA ASP A 25 -0.73 16.94 1.99
C ASP A 25 -1.96 17.30 2.82
N ASN A 26 -3.15 17.15 2.22
CA ASN A 26 -4.44 17.38 2.87
C ASN A 26 -5.20 16.04 3.03
N PRO A 27 -6.01 15.91 4.10
CA PRO A 27 -6.89 14.76 4.28
C PRO A 27 -8.01 14.80 3.25
N ALA A 28 -8.36 13.64 2.68
CA ALA A 28 -9.45 13.52 1.72
C ALA A 28 -10.83 13.47 2.39
N ASN A 29 -10.93 12.88 3.58
CA ASN A 29 -12.15 12.83 4.39
C ASN A 29 -11.81 12.49 5.85
N ASP A 30 -12.39 13.18 6.84
CA ASP A 30 -12.34 12.84 8.27
C ASP A 30 -10.99 12.29 8.78
N SER A 31 -9.89 12.97 8.47
CA SER A 31 -8.50 12.61 8.83
C SER A 31 -7.86 11.43 8.07
N LEU A 32 -8.48 10.97 6.98
CA LEU A 32 -7.91 9.96 6.08
C LEU A 32 -7.02 10.61 5.02
N TYR A 33 -5.81 10.10 4.89
CA TYR A 33 -4.83 10.53 3.90
C TYR A 33 -4.75 9.53 2.75
N VAL A 34 -4.57 10.04 1.53
CA VAL A 34 -4.41 9.21 0.34
C VAL A 34 -2.93 8.97 0.08
N GLY A 35 -2.51 7.70 0.08
CA GLY A 35 -1.16 7.28 -0.24
C GLY A 35 -1.04 6.78 -1.69
N LEU A 36 0.07 7.10 -2.36
CA LEU A 36 0.46 6.51 -3.63
C LEU A 36 1.55 5.48 -3.41
N ILE A 37 1.34 4.28 -3.94
CA ILE A 37 2.23 3.13 -3.80
C ILE A 37 2.84 2.81 -5.16
N ALA A 38 4.15 2.70 -5.22
CA ALA A 38 4.85 2.09 -6.35
C ALA A 38 5.13 0.62 -6.02
N PHE A 39 4.76 -0.29 -6.93
CA PHE A 39 5.08 -1.72 -6.79
C PHE A 39 6.46 -2.00 -7.39
N ASP A 40 7.30 -2.73 -6.65
CA ASP A 40 8.74 -2.81 -6.95
C ASP A 40 9.03 -3.72 -8.17
N SER A 41 8.18 -4.71 -8.43
CA SER A 41 8.41 -5.80 -9.39
C SER A 41 7.25 -6.01 -10.37
N GLN A 42 6.66 -4.94 -10.90
CA GLN A 42 5.57 -5.01 -11.90
C GLN A 42 4.43 -5.96 -11.51
N PHE A 43 3.96 -5.92 -10.26
CA PHE A 43 2.91 -6.80 -9.74
C PHE A 43 3.29 -8.29 -9.62
N GLU A 44 4.59 -8.61 -9.53
CA GLU A 44 5.04 -9.91 -9.06
C GLU A 44 4.85 -10.05 -7.55
N THR A 45 4.26 -11.16 -7.12
CA THR A 45 3.99 -11.44 -5.71
C THR A 45 5.19 -12.09 -5.01
N SER A 46 5.09 -12.21 -3.69
CA SER A 46 6.07 -12.88 -2.83
C SER A 46 6.34 -14.35 -3.18
N ILE A 47 5.52 -14.97 -4.03
CA ILE A 47 5.68 -16.35 -4.50
C ILE A 47 6.08 -16.44 -5.98
N ASN A 48 6.61 -15.35 -6.54
CA ASN A 48 7.03 -15.22 -7.94
C ASN A 48 5.88 -15.46 -8.94
N PHE A 49 4.66 -15.08 -8.56
CA PHE A 49 3.49 -15.12 -9.44
C PHE A 49 3.19 -13.71 -9.96
N HIS A 50 2.98 -13.57 -11.27
CA HIS A 50 2.67 -12.27 -11.87
C HIS A 50 1.17 -12.03 -11.92
N LEU A 51 0.68 -11.02 -11.18
CA LEU A 51 -0.75 -10.69 -11.16
C LEU A 51 -1.13 -9.82 -12.36
N LYS A 52 -2.25 -10.17 -13.01
CA LYS A 52 -2.86 -9.32 -14.03
C LYS A 52 -3.76 -8.27 -13.36
N VAL A 53 -3.16 -7.13 -13.04
CA VAL A 53 -3.88 -6.04 -12.37
C VAL A 53 -4.59 -5.14 -13.38
N THR A 54 -5.83 -4.74 -13.07
CA THR A 54 -6.59 -3.75 -13.82
C THR A 54 -6.99 -2.58 -12.93
N SER A 55 -7.18 -1.39 -13.51
CA SER A 55 -7.66 -0.22 -12.78
C SER A 55 -8.99 -0.51 -12.07
N GLY A 56 -9.12 -0.01 -10.83
CA GLY A 56 -10.32 -0.20 -10.00
C GLY A 56 -10.29 -1.45 -9.10
N MET A 57 -9.26 -2.29 -9.18
CA MET A 57 -9.06 -3.36 -8.21
C MET A 57 -8.85 -2.80 -6.80
N MET A 58 -9.48 -3.46 -5.82
CA MET A 58 -9.39 -3.13 -4.40
C MET A 58 -8.54 -4.17 -3.68
N GLY A 59 -8.06 -3.78 -2.51
CA GLY A 59 -7.22 -4.62 -1.68
C GLY A 59 -6.90 -3.98 -0.36
N GLN A 60 -6.20 -4.74 0.47
CA GLN A 60 -5.77 -4.35 1.80
C GLN A 60 -4.25 -4.33 1.86
N GLY A 61 -3.70 -3.32 2.55
CA GLY A 61 -2.26 -3.14 2.65
C GLY A 61 -1.81 -2.98 4.09
N ILE A 62 -0.65 -3.56 4.42
CA ILE A 62 0.05 -3.31 5.69
C ILE A 62 1.32 -2.52 5.40
N ALA A 63 1.34 -1.27 5.86
CA ALA A 63 2.50 -0.41 5.80
C ALA A 63 3.46 -0.70 6.96
N ILE A 64 4.70 -1.08 6.64
CA ILE A 64 5.78 -1.20 7.62
C ILE A 64 6.53 0.13 7.66
N LEU A 65 6.29 0.91 8.71
CA LEU A 65 6.94 2.20 8.91
C LEU A 65 8.25 1.99 9.67
N SER A 66 9.36 1.86 8.95
CA SER A 66 10.70 1.71 9.53
C SER A 66 11.39 3.05 9.86
N ASN A 67 10.84 4.20 9.39
CA ASN A 67 11.43 5.51 9.62
C ASN A 67 10.55 6.40 10.53
N LYS A 68 11.09 6.75 11.72
CA LYS A 68 10.41 7.57 12.75
C LYS A 68 9.95 8.94 12.23
N SER A 69 10.59 9.52 11.21
CA SER A 69 10.24 10.85 10.69
C SER A 69 8.90 10.86 9.94
N LEU A 70 8.59 9.79 9.20
CA LEU A 70 7.32 9.61 8.50
C LEU A 70 6.17 9.35 9.49
N MET A 71 6.46 8.57 10.53
CA MET A 71 5.55 8.35 11.65
C MET A 71 5.23 9.67 12.38
N GLN A 72 6.22 10.54 12.59
CA GLN A 72 5.99 11.86 13.17
C GLN A 72 5.07 12.73 12.33
N LYS A 73 5.19 12.73 10.99
CA LYS A 73 4.25 13.45 10.11
C LYS A 73 2.81 12.93 10.19
N LEU A 74 2.64 11.60 10.21
CA LEU A 74 1.32 10.98 10.32
C LEU A 74 0.67 11.26 11.69
N LEU A 75 1.46 11.24 12.77
CA LEU A 75 0.97 11.53 14.12
C LEU A 75 0.76 13.03 14.38
N SER A 76 1.61 13.91 13.84
CA SER A 76 1.49 15.36 14.04
C SER A 76 0.29 15.97 13.34
N SER A 77 -0.25 15.26 12.36
CA SER A 77 -1.42 15.67 11.58
C SER A 77 -2.75 15.31 12.26
N VAL A 78 -2.71 14.49 13.30
CA VAL A 78 -3.84 14.22 14.19
C VAL A 78 -3.74 15.20 15.36
N ARG A 79 -4.43 16.33 15.26
CA ARG A 79 -4.62 17.30 16.35
C ARG A 79 -6.05 17.78 16.38
#